data_AF-A0A1Q7LQ15-F1
#
_entry.id   AF-A0A1Q7LQ15-F1
#
_cell.length_a   1.000
_cell.length_b   1.000
_cell.length_c   1.000
_cell.angle_alpha   90.00
_cell.angle_beta   90.00
_cell.angle_gamma   90.00
#
_symmetry.space_group_name_H-M   'P 1'
#
loop_
_entity.id
_entity.type
_entity.pdbx_description
1 polymer ?
#
loop_
_entity_poly.entity_id
_entity_poly.type
_entity_poly.pdbx_seq_one_letter_code
_entity_poly.pdbx_strand_id
1 'polypeptide(L)'
;MGRIVPDATPIVYLAKIGKLQLLRQLYEDVIIPARIREELFIGKHPEIPVIQEAYDAGWLEERTLNQNAKNFQSRQLRDALGLH
;
A
#
# COMPACT_ATOMS: atom_id res chain seq x y z
N MET A 1 -7.85 6.31 14.77
CA MET A 1 -6.74 6.73 13.89
C MET A 1 -6.87 6.03 12.56
N GLY A 2 -6.80 6.79 11.46
CA GLY A 2 -7.05 6.29 10.11
C GLY A 2 -5.87 5.49 9.60
N ARG A 3 -6.05 4.18 9.46
CA ARG A 3 -5.09 3.27 8.81
C ARG A 3 -5.11 3.57 7.32
N ILE A 4 -4.06 4.22 6.84
CA ILE A 4 -3.99 4.69 5.46
C ILE A 4 -3.58 3.53 4.55
N VAL A 5 -4.32 3.42 3.45
CA VAL A 5 -4.09 2.49 2.35
C VAL A 5 -3.43 3.27 1.22
N PRO A 6 -2.09 3.27 1.11
CA PRO A 6 -1.46 3.73 -0.11
C PRO A 6 -1.74 2.71 -1.22
N ASP A 7 -2.02 3.20 -2.42
CA ASP A 7 -1.83 2.40 -3.64
C ASP A 7 -0.39 1.87 -3.70
N ALA A 8 -0.11 0.89 -4.57
CA ALA A 8 1.24 0.36 -4.71
C ALA A 8 2.27 1.45 -5.09
N THR A 9 1.85 2.48 -5.83
CA THR A 9 2.75 3.48 -6.44
C THR A 9 3.57 4.28 -5.42
N PRO A 10 3.01 4.91 -4.36
CA PRO A 10 3.80 5.55 -3.32
C PRO A 10 4.83 4.62 -2.66
N ILE A 11 4.46 3.36 -2.38
CA ILE A 11 5.37 2.38 -1.74
C ILE A 11 6.56 2.11 -2.68
N VAL A 12 6.26 1.79 -3.95
CA VAL A 12 7.28 1.49 -4.96
C VAL A 12 8.22 2.68 -5.17
N TYR A 13 7.69 3.89 -5.35
CA TYR A 13 8.54 5.05 -5.61
C TYR A 13 9.38 5.46 -4.41
N LEU A 14 8.82 5.41 -3.19
CA LEU A 14 9.59 5.67 -1.98
C LEU A 14 10.67 4.61 -1.75
N ALA A 15 10.39 3.34 -2.03
CA ALA A 15 11.38 2.28 -1.96
C ALA A 15 12.51 2.49 -2.98
N LYS A 16 12.19 2.86 -4.23
CA LYS A 16 13.19 3.15 -5.28
C LYS A 16 14.17 4.26 -4.93
N ILE A 17 13.74 5.27 -4.18
CA ILE A 17 14.60 6.38 -3.75
C ILE A 17 15.18 6.19 -2.33
N GLY A 18 15.00 5.02 -1.71
CA GLY A 18 15.50 4.73 -0.36
C GLY A 18 14.81 5.52 0.75
N LYS A 19 13.54 5.93 0.55
CA LYS A 19 12.75 6.74 1.47
C LYS A 19 11.48 6.04 1.99
N LEU A 20 11.41 4.71 1.91
CA LEU A 20 10.26 3.93 2.38
C LEU A 20 9.91 4.21 3.86
N GLN A 21 10.92 4.47 4.70
CA GLN A 21 10.74 4.81 6.12
C GLN A 21 9.92 6.09 6.37
N LEU A 22 9.78 6.98 5.38
CA LEU A 22 8.91 8.16 5.53
C LEU A 22 7.46 7.75 5.81
N LEU A 23 6.98 6.65 5.21
CA LEU A 23 5.62 6.17 5.48
C LEU A 23 5.44 5.80 6.96
N ARG A 24 6.42 5.10 7.53
CA ARG A 24 6.42 4.74 8.95
C ARG A 24 6.46 5.97 9.85
N GLN A 25 7.25 6.98 9.50
CA GLN A 25 7.34 8.22 10.28
C GLN A 25 6.04 9.03 10.29
N LEU A 26 5.29 8.98 9.19
CA LEU A 26 4.04 9.74 9.05
C LEU A 26 2.83 9.02 9.65
N TYR A 27 2.82 7.69 9.63
CA TYR A 27 1.62 6.89 9.92
C TYR A 27 1.79 5.85 11.02
N GLU A 28 3.01 5.65 11.53
CA GLU A 28 3.41 4.58 12.46
C GLU A 28 3.24 3.18 11.84
N ASP A 29 2.01 2.82 11.50
CA ASP A 29 1.60 1.59 10.83
C ASP A 29 0.93 1.89 9.48
N VAL A 30 1.26 1.10 8.47
CA VAL A 30 0.68 1.14 7.13
C VAL A 30 -0.04 -0.17 6.87
N ILE A 31 -1.31 -0.09 6.49
CA ILE A 31 -2.10 -1.27 6.16
C ILE A 31 -2.42 -1.24 4.68
N ILE A 32 -2.12 -2.33 3.98
CA ILE A 32 -2.41 -2.46 2.57
C ILE A 32 -3.37 -3.63 2.28
N PRO A 33 -4.25 -3.49 1.28
CA PRO A 33 -5.04 -4.59 0.77
C PRO A 33 -4.18 -5.73 0.21
N ALA A 34 -4.69 -6.96 0.28
CA ALA A 34 -4.07 -8.15 -0.34
C ALA A 34 -3.64 -7.92 -1.80
N ARG A 35 -4.50 -7.26 -2.59
CA ARG A 35 -4.19 -6.90 -3.98
C ARG A 35 -2.94 -6.03 -4.12
N ILE A 36 -2.73 -5.06 -3.23
CA ILE A 36 -1.56 -4.19 -3.30
C ILE A 36 -0.31 -4.99 -2.99
N ARG A 37 -0.37 -5.94 -2.04
CA ARG A 37 0.74 -6.86 -1.81
C ARG A 37 1.08 -7.64 -3.09
N GLU A 38 0.09 -8.20 -3.77
CA GLU A 38 0.32 -8.89 -5.05
C GLU A 38 1.02 -7.98 -6.06
N GLU A 39 0.59 -6.72 -6.18
CA GLU A 39 1.21 -5.72 -7.07
C GLU A 39 2.66 -5.36 -6.67
N LEU A 40 3.00 -5.37 -5.36
CA LEU A 40 4.36 -5.07 -4.89
C LEU A 40 5.35 -6.20 -5.16
N PHE A 41 4.88 -7.45 -5.17
CA PHE A 41 5.72 -8.64 -5.31
C PHE A 41 5.61 -9.31 -6.68
N ILE A 42 4.81 -8.77 -7.60
CA ILE A 42 4.76 -9.28 -8.98
C ILE A 42 6.07 -8.96 -9.71
N GLY A 43 6.66 -9.97 -10.34
CA GLY A 43 7.91 -9.81 -11.10
C GLY A 43 9.17 -9.77 -10.22
N LYS A 44 10.23 -9.15 -10.73
CA LYS A 44 11.52 -9.00 -10.04
C LYS A 44 11.94 -7.54 -10.10
N HIS A 45 11.95 -6.88 -8.95
CA HIS A 45 12.29 -5.47 -8.83
C HIS A 45 13.31 -5.22 -7.71
N PRO A 46 14.25 -4.27 -7.88
CA PRO A 46 15.27 -3.95 -6.87
C PRO A 46 14.71 -3.54 -5.51
N GLU A 47 13.49 -3.00 -5.47
CA GLU A 47 12.81 -2.55 -4.27
C GLU A 47 12.20 -3.68 -3.41
N ILE A 48 12.07 -4.91 -3.94
CA ILE A 48 11.42 -6.01 -3.21
C ILE A 48 12.06 -6.27 -1.83
N PRO A 49 13.40 -6.31 -1.66
CA PRO A 49 14.01 -6.57 -0.36
C PRO A 49 13.64 -5.54 0.70
N VAL A 50 13.66 -4.24 0.38
CA VAL A 50 13.34 -3.19 1.36
C VAL A 50 11.84 -3.17 1.71
N ILE A 51 10.98 -3.57 0.77
CA ILE A 51 9.55 -3.77 1.04
C ILE A 51 9.35 -4.99 1.95
N GLN A 52 10.07 -6.09 1.71
CA GLN A 52 10.01 -7.28 2.57
C GLN A 52 10.49 -6.98 4.00
N GLU A 53 11.57 -6.21 4.17
CA GLU A 53 12.02 -5.74 5.49
C GLU A 53 10.95 -4.94 6.23
N ALA A 54 10.14 -4.14 5.53
CA ALA A 54 9.03 -3.41 6.13
C ALA A 54 7.92 -4.34 6.65
N TYR A 55 7.64 -5.43 5.92
CA TYR A 55 6.73 -6.49 6.36
C TYR A 55 7.28 -7.24 7.57
N ASP A 56 8.55 -7.64 7.52
CA ASP A 56 9.21 -8.39 8.59
C ASP A 56 9.32 -7.57 9.88
N ALA A 57 9.46 -6.25 9.74
CA ALA A 57 9.41 -5.29 10.85
C ALA A 57 8.00 -5.01 11.38
N GLY A 58 6.95 -5.54 10.73
CA GLY A 58 5.56 -5.52 11.20
C GLY A 58 4.80 -4.20 11.03
N TRP A 59 5.45 -3.13 10.58
CA TRP A 59 4.78 -1.83 10.40
C TRP A 59 4.09 -1.70 9.04
N LEU A 60 4.42 -2.56 8.06
CA LEU A 60 3.69 -2.70 6.81
C LEU A 60 2.88 -4.00 6.86
N GLU A 61 1.57 -3.91 7.07
CA GLU A 61 0.69 -5.07 7.24
C GLU A 61 -0.23 -5.26 6.03
N GLU A 62 -0.44 -6.51 5.64
CA GLU A 62 -1.54 -6.88 4.75
C GLU A 62 -2.83 -7.06 5.56
N ARG A 63 -3.94 -6.45 5.13
CA ARG A 63 -5.28 -6.81 5.62
C ARG A 63 -6.32 -6.92 4.53
N THR A 64 -7.26 -7.83 4.75
CA THR A 64 -8.47 -7.94 3.94
C THR A 64 -9.37 -6.73 4.16
N LEU A 65 -9.76 -6.07 3.08
CA LEU A 65 -10.73 -4.98 3.14
C LEU A 65 -12.09 -5.49 3.60
N ASN A 66 -12.70 -4.79 4.55
CA ASN A 66 -14.11 -5.02 4.90
C ASN A 66 -15.03 -4.48 3.79
N GLN A 67 -16.31 -4.84 3.84
CA GLN A 67 -17.27 -4.46 2.80
C GLN A 67 -17.38 -2.94 2.60
N ASN A 68 -17.29 -2.16 3.68
CA ASN A 68 -17.34 -0.69 3.61
C ASN A 68 -16.13 -0.12 2.87
N ALA A 69 -14.93 -0.64 3.14
CA ALA A 69 -13.71 -0.22 2.46
C ALA A 69 -13.69 -0.65 0.98
N LYS A 70 -14.21 -1.84 0.66
CA LYS A 70 -14.40 -2.27 -0.75
C LYS A 70 -15.32 -1.29 -1.48
N ASN A 71 -16.46 -0.95 -0.88
CA ASN A 71 -17.42 -0.02 -1.47
C ASN A 71 -16.82 1.39 -1.68
N PHE A 72 -16.00 1.86 -0.73
CA PHE A 72 -15.30 3.15 -0.85
C PHE A 72 -14.28 3.15 -1.98
N GLN A 73 -13.44 2.10 -2.07
CA GLN A 73 -12.46 1.95 -3.16
C GLN A 73 -13.15 1.90 -4.53
N SER A 74 -14.26 1.16 -4.66
CA SER A 74 -15.02 1.10 -5.91
C SER A 74 -15.60 2.46 -6.31
N ARG A 75 -16.06 3.28 -5.34
CA ARG A 75 -16.53 4.65 -5.63
C ARG A 75 -15.39 5.55 -6.08
N GLN A 76 -14.26 5.57 -5.35
CA GLN A 76 -13.11 6.38 -5.75
C GLN A 76 -12.59 6.02 -7.14
N LEU A 77 -12.57 4.72 -7.49
CA LEU A 77 -12.16 4.28 -8.82
C LEU A 77 -13.14 4.75 -9.90
N ARG A 78 -14.45 4.69 -9.64
CA ARG A 78 -15.48 5.21 -10.55
C ARG A 78 -15.34 6.71 -10.75
N ASP A 79 -15.14 7.47 -9.68
CA ASP A 79 -14.95 8.92 -9.72
C ASP A 79 -13.66 9.29 -10.48
N ALA A 80 -12.55 8.59 -10.22
CA ALA A 80 -11.27 8.80 -10.91
C ALA A 80 -11.34 8.49 -12.41
N LEU A 81 -12.21 7.55 -12.82
CA LEU A 81 -12.46 7.19 -14.21
C LEU A 81 -13.58 8.01 -14.86
N GLY A 82 -14.21 8.94 -14.14
CA GLY A 82 -15.33 9.75 -14.65
C GLY A 82 -16.60 8.95 -14.93
N LEU A 83 -16.76 7.78 -14.28
CA LEU A 83 -17.90 6.88 -14.46
C LEU A 83 -18.97 7.16 -13.39
N HIS A 84 -19.93 8.03 -13.69
CA HIS A 84 -21.11 8.27 -12.85
C HIS A 84 -22.09 7.09 -12.94
#